data_AF-A0A913X3G8-F1
#
_entry.id   AF-A0A913X3G8-F1
#
_cell.length_a   1.000
_cell.length_b   1.000
_cell.length_c   1.000
_cell.angle_alpha   90.00
_cell.angle_beta   90.00
_cell.angle_gamma   90.00
#
_symmetry.space_group_name_H-M   'P 1'
#
loop_
_entity.id
_entity.type
_entity.pdbx_description
1 polymer ?
#
loop_
_entity_poly.entity_id
_entity_poly.type
_entity_poly.pdbx_seq_one_letter_code
_entity_poly.pdbx_strand_id
1 'polypeptide(L)'
;MKAIAITFMILFFTIKTASERLSEVYGALKNCIFETKDTHYCLELIHRMNTAYASYRPGGWGQWSSWSRCSVICGTGIRRRTRNCDNPPPGSKGRCEGTSQNTEKCRRCGLGNEDCESDGRCNNVCRQPDHR
;
A
#
# COMPACT_ATOMS: atom_id res chain seq x y z
N MET A 1 -6.65 15.73 24.84
CA MET A 1 -7.89 16.38 24.37
C MET A 1 -7.65 17.38 23.23
N LYS A 2 -6.74 18.37 23.35
CA LYS A 2 -6.47 19.37 22.29
C LYS A 2 -6.00 18.76 20.95
N ALA A 3 -5.14 17.74 20.96
CA ALA A 3 -4.66 17.09 19.74
C ALA A 3 -5.76 16.38 18.93
N ILE A 4 -6.73 15.77 19.61
CA ILE A 4 -7.85 15.05 18.98
C ILE A 4 -8.78 16.05 18.26
N ALA A 5 -9.10 17.18 18.90
CA ALA A 5 -9.91 18.24 18.31
C ALA A 5 -9.24 18.84 17.05
N ILE A 6 -7.93 19.04 17.08
CA ILE A 6 -7.16 19.55 15.92
C ILE A 6 -7.21 18.55 14.76
N THR A 7 -7.03 17.25 15.03
CA THR A 7 -7.12 16.22 13.98
C THR A 7 -8.51 16.11 13.35
N PHE A 8 -9.58 16.27 14.13
CA PHE A 8 -10.95 16.29 13.61
C PHE A 8 -11.23 17.52 12.73
N MET A 9 -10.75 18.70 13.15
CA MET A 9 -10.89 19.93 12.36
C MET A 9 -10.14 19.80 11.02
N ILE A 10 -8.89 19.33 11.04
CA ILE A 10 -8.11 19.10 9.81
C ILE A 10 -8.83 18.10 8.91
N LEU A 11 -9.29 16.98 9.45
CA LEU A 11 -10.02 15.97 8.68
C LEU A 11 -11.29 16.56 8.05
N PHE A 12 -12.09 17.31 8.82
CA PHE A 12 -13.30 17.96 8.34
C PHE A 12 -13.00 18.99 7.22
N PHE A 13 -11.98 19.84 7.38
CA PHE A 13 -11.55 20.79 6.36
C PHE A 13 -11.05 20.09 5.09
N THR A 14 -10.29 18.99 5.23
CA THR A 14 -9.83 18.20 4.07
C THR A 14 -10.97 17.50 3.34
N ILE A 15 -11.95 16.95 4.06
CA ILE A 15 -13.14 16.32 3.48
C ILE A 15 -14.00 17.36 2.76
N LYS A 16 -14.20 18.53 3.37
CA LYS A 16 -14.99 19.62 2.79
C LYS A 16 -14.36 20.13 1.48
N THR A 17 -13.06 20.41 1.50
CA THR A 17 -12.32 20.86 0.30
C THR A 17 -12.27 19.79 -0.80
N ALA A 18 -12.19 18.50 -0.45
CA ALA A 18 -12.28 17.41 -1.43
C ALA A 18 -13.68 17.30 -2.07
N SER A 19 -14.73 17.46 -1.26
CA SER A 19 -16.13 17.45 -1.70
C SER A 19 -16.45 18.62 -2.66
N GLU A 20 -15.96 19.82 -2.34
CA GLU A 20 -16.14 21.02 -3.18
C GLU A 20 -15.50 20.82 -4.57
N ARG A 21 -14.26 20.29 -4.63
CA ARG A 21 -13.58 19.97 -5.90
C ARG A 21 -14.30 18.90 -6.72
N LEU A 22 -14.85 17.88 -6.06
CA LEU A 22 -15.67 16.86 -6.70
C LEU A 22 -16.96 17.44 -7.29
N SER A 23 -17.59 18.39 -6.58
CA SER A 23 -18.81 19.05 -7.04
C SER A 23 -18.58 19.94 -8.27
N GLU A 24 -17.46 20.67 -8.34
CA GLU A 24 -17.07 21.48 -9.49
C GLU A 24 -16.81 20.61 -10.74
N VAL A 25 -16.10 19.50 -10.56
CA VAL A 25 -15.80 18.55 -11.63
C VAL A 25 -17.07 17.90 -12.17
N TYR A 26 -17.96 17.46 -11.27
CA TYR A 26 -19.24 16.86 -11.65
C TYR A 26 -20.16 17.88 -12.35
N GLY A 27 -20.17 19.14 -11.91
CA GLY A 27 -20.87 20.23 -12.57
C GLY A 27 -20.35 20.48 -13.99
N ALA A 28 -19.02 20.56 -14.17
CA ALA A 28 -18.42 20.74 -15.49
C ALA A 28 -18.71 19.57 -16.44
N LEU A 29 -18.71 18.32 -15.94
CA LEU A 29 -19.09 17.13 -16.72
C LEU A 29 -20.57 17.13 -17.11
N LYS A 30 -21.46 17.43 -16.16
CA LYS A 30 -22.90 17.49 -16.40
C LYS A 30 -23.24 18.54 -17.45
N ASN A 31 -22.66 19.72 -17.33
CA ASN A 31 -22.87 20.80 -18.29
C ASN A 31 -22.34 20.38 -19.67
N CYS A 32 -21.17 19.73 -19.72
CA CYS A 32 -20.60 19.19 -20.94
C CYS A 32 -21.53 18.18 -21.65
N ILE A 33 -22.08 17.20 -20.92
CA ILE A 33 -22.87 16.10 -21.49
C ILE A 33 -24.30 16.53 -21.85
N PHE A 34 -24.89 17.45 -21.08
CA PHE A 34 -26.34 17.73 -21.17
C PHE A 34 -26.70 19.17 -21.55
N GLU A 35 -25.79 20.14 -21.44
CA GLU A 35 -26.14 21.57 -21.55
C GLU A 35 -25.39 22.34 -22.65
N THR A 36 -24.16 21.96 -23.01
CA THR A 36 -23.39 22.63 -24.09
C THR A 36 -23.52 21.91 -25.43
N LYS A 37 -23.68 22.68 -26.51
CA LYS A 37 -23.55 22.21 -27.91
C LYS A 37 -22.13 22.35 -28.47
N ASP A 38 -21.21 22.93 -27.70
CA ASP A 38 -19.82 23.14 -28.11
C ASP A 38 -19.02 21.86 -27.82
N THR A 39 -18.93 21.01 -28.84
CA THR A 39 -18.21 19.75 -28.80
C THR A 39 -16.71 19.95 -28.60
N HIS A 40 -16.13 21.08 -29.05
CA HIS A 40 -14.70 21.36 -28.92
C HIS A 40 -14.32 21.63 -27.46
N TYR A 41 -15.08 22.48 -26.77
CA TYR A 41 -14.90 22.72 -25.32
C TYR A 41 -15.01 21.44 -24.50
N CYS A 42 -16.01 20.61 -24.83
CA CYS A 42 -16.25 19.33 -24.18
C CYS A 42 -15.11 18.32 -24.35
N LEU A 43 -14.60 18.19 -25.58
CA LEU A 43 -13.48 17.29 -25.86
C LEU A 43 -12.22 17.73 -25.10
N GLU A 44 -11.89 19.02 -25.11
CA GLU A 44 -10.76 19.57 -24.35
C GLU A 44 -10.89 19.29 -22.84
N LEU A 45 -12.08 19.46 -22.26
CA LEU A 45 -12.33 19.17 -20.84
C LEU A 45 -12.11 17.68 -20.52
N ILE A 46 -12.70 16.79 -21.33
CA ILE A 46 -12.59 15.33 -21.17
C ILE A 46 -11.13 14.89 -21.32
N HIS A 47 -10.40 15.44 -22.31
CA HIS A 47 -8.99 15.15 -22.51
C HIS A 47 -8.17 15.56 -21.28
N ARG A 48 -8.30 16.79 -20.79
CA ARG A 48 -7.60 17.28 -19.60
C ARG A 48 -7.86 16.42 -18.38
N MET A 49 -9.11 15.98 -18.19
CA MET A 49 -9.49 15.10 -17.11
C MET A 49 -8.89 13.70 -17.24
N ASN A 50 -8.91 13.11 -18.43
CA ASN A 50 -8.29 11.81 -18.70
C ASN A 50 -6.77 11.86 -18.48
N THR A 51 -6.10 12.94 -18.90
CA THR A 51 -4.67 13.13 -18.66
C THR A 51 -4.37 13.29 -17.16
N ALA A 52 -5.17 14.08 -16.45
CA ALA A 52 -5.02 14.26 -15.00
C ALA A 52 -5.26 12.94 -14.25
N TYR A 53 -6.31 12.19 -14.62
CA TYR A 53 -6.61 10.88 -14.04
C TYR A 53 -5.48 9.88 -14.31
N ALA A 54 -4.93 9.83 -15.52
CA ALA A 54 -3.80 8.97 -15.84
C ALA A 54 -2.56 9.26 -14.96
N SER A 55 -2.33 10.53 -14.59
CA SER A 55 -1.24 10.91 -13.68
C SER A 55 -1.46 10.44 -12.24
N TYR A 56 -2.71 10.49 -11.74
CA TYR A 56 -3.05 10.13 -10.37
C TYR A 56 -3.52 8.68 -10.21
N ARG A 57 -3.59 7.92 -11.31
CA ARG A 57 -4.07 6.54 -11.30
C ARG A 57 -3.27 5.71 -10.28
N PRO A 58 -3.94 5.10 -9.28
CA PRO A 58 -3.25 4.28 -8.29
C PRO A 58 -2.62 3.05 -8.97
N GLY A 59 -1.48 2.64 -8.41
CA GLY A 59 -0.82 1.40 -8.80
C GLY A 59 -1.41 0.22 -8.05
N GLY A 60 -1.15 -0.98 -8.54
CA GLY A 60 -1.43 -2.23 -7.85
C GLY A 60 -0.15 -2.93 -7.42
N TRP A 61 -0.26 -3.63 -6.30
CA TRP A 61 0.83 -4.43 -5.79
C TRP A 61 1.05 -5.67 -6.66
N GLY A 62 2.29 -5.88 -7.07
CA GLY A 62 2.77 -7.14 -7.60
C GLY A 62 2.71 -8.26 -6.57
N GLN A 63 3.09 -9.46 -7.02
CA GLN A 63 3.19 -10.61 -6.14
C GLN A 63 4.22 -10.35 -5.03
N TRP A 64 3.96 -10.95 -3.87
CA TRP A 64 4.95 -10.97 -2.81
C TRP A 64 6.15 -11.83 -3.23
N SER A 65 7.35 -11.36 -2.89
CA SER A 65 8.55 -12.17 -2.92
C SER A 65 8.40 -13.36 -1.98
N SER A 66 9.22 -14.39 -2.20
CA SER A 66 9.44 -15.41 -1.18
C SER A 66 9.90 -14.78 0.14
N TRP A 67 9.58 -15.44 1.24
CA TRP A 67 10.08 -15.05 2.55
C TRP A 67 11.60 -15.15 2.61
N SER A 68 12.24 -14.16 3.22
CA SER A 68 13.66 -14.23 3.58
C SER A 68 13.90 -15.39 4.52
N ARG A 69 15.16 -15.80 4.63
CA ARG A 69 15.58 -16.67 5.73
C ARG A 69 15.24 -15.99 7.07
N CYS A 70 14.92 -16.80 8.07
CA CYS A 70 14.77 -16.33 9.45
C CYS A 70 16.07 -15.65 9.90
N SER A 71 15.95 -14.54 10.63
CA SER A 71 17.09 -13.77 11.15
C SER A 71 17.99 -14.56 12.10
N VAL A 72 17.46 -15.66 12.65
CA VAL A 72 18.19 -16.59 13.50
C VAL A 72 18.26 -17.97 12.85
N ILE A 73 19.32 -18.69 13.21
CA ILE A 73 19.52 -20.09 12.78
C ILE A 73 18.83 -21.05 13.76
N CYS A 74 18.63 -20.63 15.01
CA CYS A 74 17.88 -21.36 16.03
C CYS A 74 17.08 -20.40 16.92
N GLY A 75 15.97 -20.87 17.49
CA GLY A 75 15.10 -20.08 18.34
C GLY A 75 14.09 -19.23 17.56
N THR A 76 13.61 -18.15 18.18
CA THR A 76 12.62 -17.23 17.57
C THR A 76 13.34 -16.05 16.93
N GLY A 77 13.03 -15.79 15.66
CA GLY A 77 13.51 -14.63 14.93
C GLY A 77 12.42 -14.02 14.06
N ILE A 78 12.83 -13.25 13.06
CA ILE A 78 11.94 -12.60 12.10
C ILE A 78 12.34 -12.95 10.67
N ARG A 79 11.35 -13.06 9.79
CA ARG A 79 11.56 -13.14 8.34
C ARG A 79 10.73 -12.05 7.66
N ARG A 80 11.21 -11.60 6.50
CA ARG A 80 10.63 -10.49 5.76
C ARG A 80 10.33 -10.91 4.33
N ARG A 81 9.33 -10.28 3.72
CA ARG A 81 9.08 -10.36 2.29
C ARG A 81 8.74 -8.97 1.76
N THR A 82 8.97 -8.77 0.48
CA THR A 82 8.73 -7.49 -0.20
C THR A 82 7.86 -7.68 -1.42
N ARG A 83 7.25 -6.60 -1.89
CA ARG A 83 6.48 -6.56 -3.14
C ARG A 83 6.73 -5.24 -3.84
N ASN A 84 6.57 -5.24 -5.15
CA ASN A 84 6.75 -4.05 -5.97
C ASN A 84 5.39 -3.46 -6.36
N CYS A 85 5.37 -2.16 -6.61
CA CYS A 85 4.19 -1.42 -7.06
C CYS A 85 4.18 -1.37 -8.59
N ASP A 86 3.97 -2.53 -9.23
CA ASP A 86 4.18 -2.73 -10.65
C ASP A 86 3.03 -3.50 -11.34
N ASN A 87 1.96 -3.86 -10.62
CA ASN A 87 0.88 -4.67 -11.17
C ASN A 87 -0.53 -4.15 -10.80
N PRO A 88 -1.05 -3.12 -11.51
CA PRO A 88 -0.39 -2.34 -12.57
C PRO A 88 0.57 -1.28 -11.99
N PRO A 89 1.52 -0.74 -12.78
CA PRO A 89 2.34 0.39 -12.34
C PRO A 89 1.45 1.61 -12.04
N PRO A 90 1.82 2.51 -11.12
CA PRO A 90 1.08 3.74 -10.87
C PRO A 90 1.29 4.77 -11.99
N GLY A 91 0.40 5.76 -12.05
CA GLY A 91 0.66 6.99 -12.80
C GLY A 91 1.82 7.80 -12.21
N SER A 92 2.26 8.87 -12.88
CA SER A 92 3.41 9.68 -12.45
C SER A 92 3.28 10.28 -11.04
N LYS A 93 2.05 10.49 -10.57
CA LYS A 93 1.71 10.95 -9.21
C LYS A 93 0.94 9.89 -8.40
N GLY A 94 0.68 8.74 -8.99
CA GLY A 94 -0.01 7.62 -8.33
C GLY A 94 0.91 6.86 -7.38
N ARG A 95 0.31 6.08 -6.47
CA ARG A 95 1.02 5.20 -5.55
C ARG A 95 0.18 3.96 -5.24
N CYS A 96 0.82 2.87 -4.81
CA CYS A 96 0.11 1.72 -4.24
C CYS A 96 -0.22 1.96 -2.76
N GLU A 97 -1.45 1.65 -2.36
CA GLU A 97 -1.89 1.80 -0.98
C GLU A 97 -1.41 0.64 -0.09
N GLY A 98 -0.87 0.96 1.09
CA GLY A 98 -0.31 -0.01 2.04
C GLY A 98 1.21 -0.15 1.99
N THR A 99 1.76 -1.17 2.64
CA THR A 99 3.22 -1.33 2.80
C THR A 99 3.83 -2.18 1.69
N SER A 100 5.07 -1.86 1.31
CA SER A 100 5.89 -2.66 0.36
C SER A 100 6.59 -3.85 1.03
N GLN A 101 6.62 -3.89 2.37
CA GLN A 101 7.30 -4.90 3.15
C GLN A 101 6.34 -5.49 4.19
N ASN A 102 6.47 -6.80 4.39
CA ASN A 102 5.83 -7.52 5.49
C ASN A 102 6.90 -8.23 6.34
N THR A 103 6.70 -8.27 7.64
CA THR A 103 7.60 -8.93 8.61
C THR A 103 6.77 -9.85 9.49
N GLU A 104 7.24 -11.07 9.68
CA GLU A 104 6.59 -12.03 10.58
C GLU A 104 7.60 -12.78 11.44
N LYS A 105 7.12 -13.32 12.56
CA LYS A 105 7.92 -14.17 13.44
C LYS A 105 8.15 -15.52 12.78
N CYS A 106 9.36 -16.05 12.93
CA CYS A 106 9.73 -17.40 12.51
C CYS A 106 10.42 -18.12 13.67
N ARG A 107 10.29 -19.45 13.70
CA ARG A 107 11.04 -20.32 14.60
C ARG A 107 11.91 -21.27 13.78
N ARG A 108 13.14 -21.50 14.21
CA ARG A 108 14.05 -22.49 13.62
C ARG A 108 14.65 -23.40 14.68
N CYS A 109 14.87 -24.66 14.32
CA CYS A 109 15.47 -25.68 15.18
C CYS A 109 16.90 -26.09 14.73
N GLY A 110 17.83 -25.14 14.52
CA GLY A 110 19.20 -25.47 14.10
C GLY A 110 19.31 -25.97 12.65
N LEU A 111 20.53 -26.33 12.20
CA LEU A 111 20.88 -26.57 10.78
C LEU A 111 20.15 -27.78 10.16
N GLY A 112 18.91 -27.55 9.74
CA GLY A 112 18.12 -28.41 8.88
C GLY A 112 16.87 -27.64 8.49
N ASN A 113 16.76 -27.24 7.23
CA ASN A 113 15.52 -26.72 6.69
C ASN A 113 14.53 -27.89 6.67
N GLU A 114 13.47 -27.78 7.47
CA GLU A 114 12.06 -28.00 7.11
C GLU A 114 11.26 -28.06 8.41
N ASP A 115 10.29 -27.16 8.47
CA ASP A 115 9.16 -27.04 9.39
C ASP A 115 9.24 -27.70 10.78
N CYS A 116 9.17 -26.86 11.83
CA CYS A 116 8.78 -27.34 13.15
C CYS A 116 7.43 -28.06 13.03
N GLU A 117 7.42 -29.38 13.23
CA GLU A 117 6.21 -30.20 13.18
C GLU A 117 5.18 -29.71 14.21
N SER A 118 3.90 -29.93 13.93
CA SER A 118 2.70 -29.31 14.54
C SER A 118 2.60 -29.37 16.07
N ASP A 119 3.45 -30.15 16.73
CA ASP A 119 3.52 -30.31 18.18
C ASP A 119 4.45 -29.31 18.88
N GLY A 120 5.13 -28.43 18.12
CA GLY A 120 5.86 -27.30 18.66
C GLY A 120 7.14 -27.66 19.44
N ARG A 121 7.65 -28.89 19.35
CA ARG A 121 8.89 -29.32 20.00
C ARG A 121 10.08 -29.28 19.04
N CYS A 122 10.95 -28.28 19.18
CA CYS A 122 12.32 -28.36 18.66
C CYS A 122 13.14 -29.23 19.65
N ASN A 123 13.54 -30.45 19.28
CA ASN A 123 14.36 -31.29 20.18
C ASN A 123 15.86 -30.92 20.18
N ASN A 124 16.22 -29.75 19.67
CA ASN A 124 17.60 -29.32 19.55
C ASN A 124 17.81 -28.11 20.45
N VAL A 125 18.29 -28.36 21.67
CA VAL A 125 18.82 -27.33 22.58
C VAL A 125 19.70 -26.38 21.75
N CYS A 126 19.42 -25.08 21.81
CA CYS A 126 20.29 -24.08 21.19
C CYS A 126 21.64 -24.17 21.90
N ARG A 127 22.59 -24.96 21.38
CA ARG A 127 23.98 -24.93 21.84
C ARG A 127 24.51 -23.57 21.41
N GLN A 128 24.41 -22.58 22.30
CA GLN A 128 25.05 -21.29 22.11
C GLN A 128 26.55 -21.54 21.88
N PRO A 129 27.18 -20.94 20.85
CA PRO A 129 28.62 -20.81 20.84
C PRO A 129 28.97 -19.68 21.81
N ASP A 130 29.36 -20.07 23.02
CA ASP A 130 30.34 -19.39 23.88
C ASP A 130 30.27 -17.85 23.91
N HIS A 131 29.48 -17.30 24.84
CA HIS A 131 29.73 -15.98 25.39
C HIS A 131 30.43 -16.17 26.74
N ARG A 132 31.75 -16.00 26.71
CA ARG A 132 32.69 -15.95 27.84
C ARG A 132 32.14 -15.19 29.04
#